data_AF-A0A6N7YSQ6-F1
#
_entry.id   AF-A0A6N7YSQ6-F1
#
_cell.length_a   1.000
_cell.length_b   1.000
_cell.length_c   1.000
_cell.angle_alpha   90.00
_cell.angle_beta   90.00
_cell.angle_gamma   90.00
#
_symmetry.space_group_name_H-M   'P 1'
#
loop_
_entity.id
_entity.type
_entity.pdbx_description
1 polymer ?
#
loop_
_entity_poly.entity_id
_entity_poly.type
_entity_poly.pdbx_seq_one_letter_code
_entity_poly.pdbx_strand_id
1 'polypeptide(L)'
;MARVAIFEPVQETRELLERLLRRHGHETVTADAALDPADADALVFEAGCASGVALARLLRAARPDVALVACSPVPQPHGVAGLAPLELLVQPFSPAQLGRAVSVALSRPATAASARA
;
A
#
# COMPACT_ATOMS: atom_id res chain seq x y z
N MET A 1 -6.56 11.81 -8.88
CA MET A 1 -5.86 10.70 -9.54
C MET A 1 -4.53 10.53 -8.84
N ALA A 2 -4.17 9.32 -8.44
CA ALA A 2 -2.90 9.02 -7.76
C ALA A 2 -2.29 7.78 -8.40
N ARG A 3 -0.97 7.66 -8.38
CA ARG A 3 -0.22 6.52 -8.92
C ARG A 3 -0.01 5.49 -7.80
N VAL A 4 -0.67 4.34 -7.91
CA VAL A 4 -0.71 3.32 -6.87
C VAL A 4 0.13 2.12 -7.28
N ALA A 5 1.23 1.89 -6.55
CA ALA A 5 2.02 0.68 -6.67
C ALA A 5 1.28 -0.50 -6.04
N ILE A 6 1.31 -1.68 -6.67
CA ILE A 6 0.66 -2.89 -6.16
C ILE A 6 1.67 -4.03 -6.09
N PHE A 7 1.91 -4.52 -4.87
CA PHE A 7 2.61 -5.78 -4.65
C PHE A 7 1.62 -6.87 -4.24
N GLU A 8 1.40 -7.82 -5.14
CA GLU A 8 0.55 -8.98 -4.90
C GLU A 8 1.19 -10.19 -5.60
N PRO A 9 1.58 -11.25 -4.86
CA PRO A 9 2.26 -12.41 -5.43
C PRO A 9 1.36 -13.24 -6.36
N VAL A 10 0.03 -13.24 -6.16
CA VAL A 10 -0.90 -13.97 -7.02
C VAL A 10 -1.34 -13.09 -8.18
N GLN A 11 -0.97 -13.47 -9.41
CA GLN A 11 -1.18 -12.64 -10.59
C GLN A 11 -2.66 -12.24 -10.79
N GLU A 12 -3.59 -13.18 -10.65
CA GLU A 12 -5.02 -12.94 -10.85
C GLU A 12 -5.58 -11.96 -9.82
N THR A 13 -5.11 -12.07 -8.58
CA THR A 13 -5.46 -11.14 -7.49
C THR A 13 -4.89 -9.75 -7.81
N ARG A 14 -3.65 -9.66 -8.28
CA ARG A 14 -3.02 -8.39 -8.67
C ARG A 14 -3.81 -7.70 -9.78
N GLU A 15 -4.14 -8.42 -10.84
CA GLU A 15 -4.93 -7.91 -11.97
C GLU A 15 -6.33 -7.47 -11.54
N LEU A 16 -6.94 -8.16 -10.57
CA LEU A 16 -8.19 -7.71 -9.95
C LEU A 16 -8.00 -6.38 -9.21
N LEU A 17 -7.01 -6.28 -8.33
CA LEU A 17 -6.72 -5.04 -7.58
C LEU A 17 -6.43 -3.87 -8.52
N GLU A 18 -5.63 -4.09 -9.57
CA GLU A 18 -5.34 -3.10 -10.61
C GLU A 18 -6.63 -2.56 -11.25
N ARG A 19 -7.51 -3.46 -11.71
CA ARG A 19 -8.79 -3.07 -12.33
C ARG A 19 -9.69 -2.29 -11.36
N LEU A 20 -9.75 -2.72 -10.10
CA LEU A 20 -10.56 -2.05 -9.09
C LEU A 20 -10.06 -0.64 -8.79
N LEU A 21 -8.74 -0.45 -8.65
CA LEU A 21 -8.14 0.86 -8.39
C LEU A 21 -8.23 1.79 -9.60
N ARG A 22 -8.05 1.26 -10.82
CA ARG A 22 -8.30 2.03 -12.06
C ARG A 22 -9.75 2.49 -12.15
N ARG A 23 -10.72 1.64 -11.78
CA ARG A 23 -12.14 2.01 -11.71
C ARG A 23 -12.42 3.13 -10.68
N HIS A 24 -11.62 3.21 -9.63
CA HIS A 24 -11.67 4.31 -8.64
C HIS A 24 -10.91 5.56 -9.07
N GLY A 25 -10.40 5.63 -10.30
CA GLY A 25 -9.74 6.81 -10.85
C GLY A 25 -8.27 6.95 -10.49
N HIS A 26 -7.61 5.85 -10.14
CA HIS A 26 -6.16 5.79 -9.90
C HIS A 26 -5.42 5.20 -11.11
N GLU A 27 -4.16 5.57 -11.26
CA GLU A 27 -3.22 4.84 -12.11
C GLU A 27 -2.58 3.72 -11.29
N THR A 28 -2.27 2.58 -11.91
CA THR A 28 -1.68 1.45 -11.20
C THR A 28 -0.39 0.99 -11.85
N VAL A 29 0.60 0.70 -11.02
CA VAL A 29 1.90 0.18 -11.43
C VAL A 29 2.14 -1.12 -10.66
N THR A 30 2.53 -2.18 -11.35
CA THR A 30 2.97 -3.40 -10.68
C THR A 30 4.27 -3.10 -9.93
N ALA A 31 4.30 -3.39 -8.64
CA ALA A 31 5.45 -3.12 -7.80
C ALA A 31 6.40 -4.32 -7.77
N ASP A 32 7.68 -4.07 -8.03
CA ASP A 32 8.76 -5.03 -7.86
C ASP A 32 9.96 -4.36 -7.17
N ALA A 33 11.10 -5.05 -7.14
CA ALA A 33 12.31 -4.54 -6.49
C ALA A 33 12.95 -3.32 -7.19
N ALA A 34 12.54 -3.02 -8.43
CA ALA A 34 13.05 -1.90 -9.22
C ALA A 34 12.12 -0.66 -9.17
N LEU A 35 11.04 -0.70 -8.38
CA LEU A 35 10.15 0.44 -8.20
C LEU A 35 10.91 1.65 -7.67
N ASP A 36 10.88 2.77 -8.41
CA ASP A 36 11.35 4.05 -7.92
C ASP A 36 10.39 4.58 -6.84
N PRO A 37 10.86 4.93 -5.63
CA PRO A 37 10.02 5.53 -4.60
C PRO A 37 9.28 6.82 -5.02
N ALA A 38 9.83 7.56 -5.98
CA ALA A 38 9.21 8.77 -6.52
C ALA A 38 8.02 8.47 -7.45
N ASP A 39 7.89 7.22 -7.92
CA ASP A 39 6.89 6.81 -8.90
C ASP A 39 5.54 6.39 -8.31
N ALA A 40 5.40 6.37 -6.98
CA ALA A 40 4.19 5.90 -6.31
C ALA A 40 3.74 6.86 -5.21
N ASP A 41 2.48 7.30 -5.27
CA ASP A 41 1.81 8.04 -4.21
C ASP A 41 1.32 7.12 -3.08
N ALA A 42 1.00 5.88 -3.43
CA ALA A 42 0.60 4.85 -2.49
C ALA A 42 1.14 3.48 -2.86
N LEU A 43 1.29 2.61 -1.87
CA LEU A 43 1.54 1.18 -2.05
C LEU A 43 0.40 0.37 -1.44
N VAL A 44 -0.22 -0.48 -2.26
CA VAL A 44 -1.07 -1.60 -1.82
C VAL A 44 -0.21 -2.86 -1.82
N PHE A 45 -0.12 -3.58 -0.71
CA PHE A 45 0.73 -4.77 -0.63
C PHE A 45 0.12 -5.90 0.21
N GLU A 46 0.40 -7.15 -0.14
CA GLU A 46 0.06 -8.32 0.67
C GLU A 46 1.02 -8.45 1.87
N ALA A 47 0.49 -8.24 3.08
CA ALA A 47 1.26 -8.25 4.32
C ALA A 47 1.58 -9.66 4.85
N GLY A 48 0.92 -10.69 4.34
CA GLY A 48 1.32 -12.09 4.51
C GLY A 48 2.57 -12.48 3.71
N CYS A 49 3.01 -11.62 2.77
CA CYS A 49 4.20 -11.85 1.96
C CYS A 49 5.39 -11.01 2.47
N ALA A 50 6.50 -11.69 2.81
CA ALA A 50 7.71 -11.03 3.30
C ALA A 50 8.26 -9.99 2.31
N SER A 51 8.21 -10.27 1.00
CA SER A 51 8.66 -9.35 -0.04
C SER A 51 7.80 -8.08 -0.12
N GLY A 52 6.48 -8.20 0.09
CA GLY A 52 5.58 -7.03 0.14
C GLY A 52 5.88 -6.15 1.34
N VAL A 53 6.08 -6.75 2.53
CA VAL A 53 6.48 -6.03 3.74
C VAL A 53 7.85 -5.36 3.58
N ALA A 54 8.81 -6.05 2.96
CA ALA A 54 10.15 -5.50 2.70
C ALA A 54 10.08 -4.27 1.77
N LEU A 55 9.31 -4.37 0.68
CA LEU A 55 9.09 -3.25 -0.23
C LEU A 55 8.42 -2.07 0.48
N ALA A 56 7.40 -2.32 1.31
CA ALA A 56 6.73 -1.27 2.08
C ALA A 56 7.68 -0.53 3.03
N ARG A 57 8.63 -1.25 3.64
CA ARG A 57 9.69 -0.64 4.48
C ARG A 57 10.66 0.20 3.68
N LEU A 58 11.13 -0.30 2.53
CA LEU A 58 12.01 0.46 1.64
C LEU A 58 11.34 1.75 1.17
N LEU A 59 10.07 1.65 0.76
CA LEU A 59 9.29 2.79 0.31
C LEU A 59 9.06 3.81 1.43
N ARG A 60 8.69 3.37 2.64
CA ARG A 60 8.54 4.26 3.81
C ARG A 60 9.85 4.95 4.18
N ALA A 61 10.97 4.23 4.13
CA ALA A 61 12.27 4.80 4.46
C ALA A 61 12.69 5.90 3.47
N ALA A 62 12.42 5.70 2.17
CA ALA A 62 12.71 6.68 1.13
C ALA A 62 11.69 7.83 1.08
N ARG A 63 10.41 7.53 1.34
CA ARG A 63 9.28 8.46 1.32
C ARG A 63 8.49 8.31 2.63
N PRO A 64 8.88 9.03 3.70
CA PRO A 64 8.22 8.95 4.99
C PRO A 64 6.73 9.29 4.97
N ASP A 65 6.26 9.98 3.93
CA ASP A 65 4.89 10.41 3.69
C ASP A 65 4.08 9.45 2.81
N VAL A 66 4.69 8.40 2.23
CA VAL A 66 3.98 7.50 1.32
C VAL A 66 2.76 6.85 1.98
N ALA A 67 1.66 6.79 1.23
CA ALA A 67 0.46 6.12 1.69
C ALA A 67 0.65 4.60 1.60
N LEU A 68 0.42 3.90 2.71
CA LEU A 68 0.51 2.44 2.76
C LEU A 68 -0.85 1.83 3.03
N VAL A 69 -1.20 0.80 2.26
CA VAL A 69 -2.38 -0.04 2.45
C VAL A 69 -1.95 -1.50 2.43
N ALA A 70 -2.05 -2.17 3.56
CA ALA A 70 -1.80 -3.59 3.70
C ALA A 70 -3.08 -4.38 3.42
N CYS A 71 -3.01 -5.37 2.55
CA CYS A 71 -3.99 -6.45 2.46
C CYS A 71 -3.47 -7.64 3.29
N SER A 72 -4.34 -8.35 4.02
CA SER A 72 -3.91 -9.53 4.76
C SER A 72 -5.06 -10.50 5.03
N PRO A 73 -4.82 -11.83 5.05
CA PRO A 73 -5.82 -12.79 5.52
C PRO A 73 -6.06 -12.75 7.03
N VAL A 74 -5.22 -12.04 7.80
CA VAL A 74 -5.31 -11.96 9.27
C VAL A 74 -5.36 -10.51 9.76
N PRO A 75 -6.01 -10.22 10.90
CA PRO A 75 -6.12 -8.86 11.44
C PRO A 75 -4.82 -8.33 12.04
N GLN A 76 -3.82 -9.17 12.28
CA GLN A 76 -2.54 -8.80 12.88
C GLN A 76 -1.39 -9.43 12.10
N PRO A 77 -1.11 -8.96 10.87
CA PRO A 77 -0.02 -9.50 10.08
C PRO A 77 1.33 -9.20 10.74
N HIS A 78 2.24 -10.18 10.69
CA HIS A 78 3.60 -9.97 11.18
C HIS A 78 4.36 -8.99 10.28
N GLY A 79 5.28 -8.24 10.87
CA GLY A 79 6.20 -7.39 10.11
C GLY A 79 5.67 -6.02 9.68
N VAL A 80 4.39 -5.71 9.87
CA VAL A 80 3.86 -4.35 9.59
C VAL A 80 4.07 -3.36 10.73
N ALA A 81 4.57 -3.81 11.87
CA ALA A 81 4.98 -2.94 12.97
C ALA A 81 6.04 -1.92 12.48
N GLY A 82 5.84 -0.65 12.80
CA GLY A 82 6.71 0.45 12.37
C GLY A 82 6.39 1.03 10.98
N LEU A 83 5.41 0.48 10.24
CA LEU A 83 4.95 1.04 8.96
C LEU A 83 3.84 2.11 9.11
N ALA A 84 3.44 2.43 10.35
CA ALA A 84 2.42 3.43 10.61
C ALA A 84 2.84 4.83 10.10
N PRO A 85 1.93 5.62 9.53
CA PRO A 85 0.51 5.34 9.31
C PRO A 85 0.23 4.33 8.19
N LEU A 86 -0.61 3.33 8.46
CA LEU A 86 -0.98 2.23 7.56
C LEU A 86 -2.49 2.02 7.62
N GLU A 87 -3.12 1.75 6.48
CA GLU A 87 -4.47 1.16 6.44
C GLU A 87 -4.36 -0.36 6.29
N LEU A 88 -5.14 -1.11 7.05
CA LEU A 88 -5.16 -2.57 6.97
C LEU A 88 -6.53 -3.07 6.48
N LEU A 89 -6.52 -3.81 5.38
CA LEU A 89 -7.67 -4.51 4.82
C LEU A 89 -7.54 -6.01 5.09
N VAL A 90 -8.39 -6.51 5.98
CA VAL A 90 -8.50 -7.96 6.20
C VAL A 90 -9.32 -8.57 5.07
N GLN A 91 -8.78 -9.61 4.44
CA GLN A 91 -9.46 -10.39 3.41
C GLN A 91 -10.49 -11.33 4.04
N PRO A 92 -11.65 -11.56 3.40
CA PRO A 92 -12.08 -10.93 2.15
C PRO A 92 -12.57 -9.49 2.38
N PHE A 93 -12.34 -8.62 1.39
CA PHE A 93 -12.84 -7.24 1.38
C PHE A 93 -13.54 -6.92 0.06
N SER A 94 -14.47 -5.97 0.11
CA SER A 94 -15.19 -5.48 -1.05
C SER A 94 -14.37 -4.44 -1.85
N PRO A 95 -14.68 -4.24 -3.14
CA PRO A 95 -14.11 -3.15 -3.94
C PRO A 95 -14.28 -1.76 -3.31
N ALA A 96 -15.39 -1.54 -2.59
CA ALA A 96 -15.64 -0.28 -1.91
C ALA A 96 -14.74 -0.09 -0.67
N GLN A 97 -14.42 -1.17 0.05
CA GLN A 97 -13.45 -1.12 1.14
C GLN A 97 -12.04 -0.79 0.63
N LEU A 98 -11.63 -1.39 -0.49
CA LEU A 98 -10.33 -1.09 -1.13
C LEU A 98 -10.23 0.39 -1.52
N GLY A 99 -11.21 0.91 -2.25
CA GLY A 99 -11.22 2.32 -2.67
C GLY A 99 -11.20 3.28 -1.48
N ARG A 100 -11.96 2.97 -0.42
CA ARG A 100 -11.95 3.77 0.81
C ARG A 100 -10.60 3.75 1.52
N ALA A 101 -9.98 2.57 1.68
CA ALA A 101 -8.68 2.47 2.35
C ALA A 101 -7.60 3.27 1.61
N VAL A 102 -7.55 3.17 0.29
CA VAL A 102 -6.63 3.98 -0.53
C VAL A 102 -6.93 5.48 -0.39
N SER A 103 -8.21 5.88 -0.46
CA SER A 103 -8.60 7.29 -0.29
C SER A 103 -8.22 7.84 1.10
N VAL A 104 -8.45 7.07 2.15
CA VAL A 104 -8.09 7.44 3.53
C VAL A 104 -6.57 7.55 3.67
N ALA A 105 -5.81 6.58 3.17
CA ALA A 105 -4.36 6.58 3.23
C ALA A 105 -3.76 7.80 2.50
N LEU A 106 -4.27 8.13 1.31
CA LEU A 106 -3.85 9.30 0.53
C LEU A 106 -4.26 10.64 1.14
N SER A 107 -5.34 10.68 1.93
CA SER A 107 -5.83 11.91 2.56
C SER A 107 -5.14 12.21 3.89
N ARG A 108 -4.32 11.28 4.41
CA ARG A 108 -3.58 11.52 5.65
C ARG A 108 -2.48 12.54 5.37
N PRO A 109 -2.39 13.63 6.16
CA PRO A 109 -1.24 14.51 6.08
C PRO A 109 0.01 13.69 6.39
N ALA A 110 1.07 13.93 5.61
CA ALA A 110 2.40 13.43 5.90
C ALA A 110 2.65 13.64 7.40
N THR A 111 2.86 12.56 8.13
CA THR A 111 3.16 12.70 9.56
C THR A 111 4.50 13.41 9.59
N ALA A 112 4.50 14.70 9.93
CA ALA A 112 5.72 15.47 10.08
C ALA A 112 6.61 14.64 11.01
N ALA A 113 7.74 14.18 10.47
CA ALA A 113 8.75 13.51 11.26
C ALA A 113 8.98 14.40 12.46
N SER A 114 8.59 13.95 13.65
CA SER A 114 9.02 14.59 14.88
C SER A 114 10.51 14.33 14.93
N ALA A 115 11.28 15.23 14.33
CA ALA A 115 12.68 15.41 14.60
C ALA A 115 12.76 15.64 16.11
N ARG A 116 13.16 14.61 16.85
CA ARG A 116 13.65 14.79 18.20
C ARG A 116 15.16 14.71 18.13
N ALA A 117 15.72 15.90 18.36
CA ALA A 117 17.03 16.29 18.88
C ALA A 117 17.94 15.17 19.39
#